data_AF-A0A7I7WE89-F1
#
_entry.id   AF-A0A7I7WE89-F1
#
_cell.length_a   1.000
_cell.length_b   1.000
_cell.length_c   1.000
_cell.angle_alpha   90.00
_cell.angle_beta   90.00
_cell.angle_gamma   90.00
#
_symmetry.space_group_name_H-M   'P 1'
#
loop_
_entity.id
_entity.type
_entity.pdbx_description
1 polymer ?
#
loop_
_entity_poly.entity_id
_entity_poly.type
_entity_poly.pdbx_seq_one_letter_code
_entity_poly.pdbx_strand_id
1 'polypeptide(L)'
;MDEAGAVSAAESTPSSDDGLAFRGEVFVNFRHSRQWVDIKLFALPEGAGDDAVLAMLIGHRLYRDSYALGSQEKHEAPIHGPYRLEVLTSAAYSPVSAEDAEALLRTWAEYEVPLPDIQRDELERELYSRIRAASSCYQLANLGRSAWHDWGGVVGSSTGFHEFVLIDRATASVALVVASDD
;
A
#
# COMPACT_ATOMS: atom_id res chain seq x y z
N MET A 1 35.63 25.92 -16.54
CA MET A 1 35.12 24.66 -17.11
C MET A 1 34.39 23.98 -15.97
N ASP A 2 33.21 24.54 -15.71
CA ASP A 2 32.09 24.03 -14.91
C ASP A 2 31.52 22.77 -15.60
N GLU A 3 30.77 21.84 -15.01
CA GLU A 3 29.82 21.91 -13.90
C GLU A 3 29.83 20.62 -13.06
N ALA A 4 29.55 20.77 -11.77
CA ALA A 4 29.03 19.72 -10.91
C ALA A 4 27.53 19.55 -11.19
N GLY A 5 27.12 18.36 -11.63
CA GLY A 5 25.71 18.02 -11.82
C GLY A 5 25.04 17.68 -10.49
N ALA A 6 24.38 18.66 -9.89
CA ALA A 6 23.41 18.45 -8.81
C ALA A 6 22.17 17.74 -9.38
N VAL A 7 21.84 16.56 -8.86
CA VAL A 7 20.57 15.89 -9.17
C VAL A 7 19.50 16.58 -8.33
N SER A 8 18.70 17.40 -9.00
CA SER A 8 17.56 18.12 -8.44
C SER A 8 16.55 17.13 -7.88
N ALA A 9 16.22 17.26 -6.59
CA ALA A 9 15.01 16.69 -6.03
C ALA A 9 13.82 17.36 -6.73
N ALA A 10 13.13 16.63 -7.58
CA ALA A 10 11.87 17.10 -8.12
C ALA A 10 10.86 17.16 -6.98
N GLU A 11 10.65 18.36 -6.43
CA GLU A 11 9.44 18.69 -5.68
C GLU A 11 8.26 18.45 -6.61
N SER A 12 7.63 17.29 -6.43
CA SER A 12 6.39 16.96 -7.13
C SER A 12 5.29 17.77 -6.48
N THR A 13 4.80 18.78 -7.19
CA THR A 13 3.62 19.57 -6.79
C THR A 13 2.48 18.62 -6.44
N PRO A 14 1.82 18.75 -5.29
CA PRO A 14 0.69 17.88 -4.94
C PRO A 14 -0.42 18.10 -5.96
N SER A 15 -0.64 17.09 -6.80
CA SER A 15 -1.79 17.00 -7.69
C SER A 15 -2.98 16.61 -6.82
N SER A 16 -3.85 17.59 -6.55
CA SER A 16 -5.15 17.41 -5.92
C SER A 16 -6.16 16.86 -6.92
N ASP A 17 -5.89 15.69 -7.51
CA ASP A 17 -6.93 14.97 -8.26
C ASP A 17 -7.87 14.30 -7.24
N ASP A 18 -8.88 15.07 -6.83
CA ASP A 18 -10.17 14.68 -6.24
C ASP A 18 -10.18 13.63 -5.11
N GLY A 19 -9.52 13.95 -3.99
CA GLY A 19 -9.96 13.46 -2.68
C GLY A 19 -8.86 13.38 -1.64
N LEU A 20 -7.76 12.69 -1.97
CA LEU A 20 -6.65 12.43 -1.05
C LEU A 20 -5.36 13.06 -1.58
N ALA A 21 -4.84 14.06 -0.85
CA ALA A 21 -3.57 14.68 -1.23
C ALA A 21 -2.40 13.73 -0.92
N PHE A 22 -1.69 13.27 -1.95
CA PHE A 22 -0.52 12.41 -1.80
C PHE A 22 0.63 13.13 -1.09
N ARG A 23 1.30 12.43 -0.16
CA ARG A 23 2.38 12.94 0.69
C ARG A 23 3.72 12.25 0.47
N GLY A 24 3.72 11.04 -0.08
CA GLY A 24 4.94 10.28 -0.32
C GLY A 24 4.72 8.78 -0.37
N GLU A 25 5.77 8.05 -0.69
CA GLU A 25 5.80 6.60 -0.81
C GLU A 25 7.00 6.05 -0.02
N VAL A 26 6.80 4.94 0.66
CA VAL A 26 7.87 4.17 1.32
C VAL A 26 7.84 2.77 0.76
N PHE A 27 8.95 2.34 0.17
CA PHE A 27 9.09 1.01 -0.41
C PHE A 27 10.18 0.24 0.32
N VAL A 28 9.82 -0.89 0.93
CA VAL A 28 10.73 -1.79 1.65
C VAL A 28 10.88 -3.07 0.83
N ASN A 29 12.05 -3.25 0.21
CA ASN A 29 12.39 -4.46 -0.54
C ASN A 29 13.19 -5.43 0.34
N PHE A 30 12.70 -6.67 0.48
CA PHE A 30 13.42 -7.67 1.26
C PHE A 30 14.48 -8.33 0.36
N ARG A 31 15.71 -7.82 0.45
CA ARG A 31 16.86 -8.23 -0.40
C ARG A 31 17.20 -9.74 -0.42
N HIS A 32 16.57 -10.55 0.41
CA HIS A 32 16.83 -11.98 0.57
C HIS A 32 15.65 -12.88 0.19
N SER A 33 14.53 -12.28 -0.24
CA SER A 33 13.29 -12.96 -0.64
C SER A 33 12.68 -12.22 -1.84
N ARG A 34 11.53 -12.70 -2.33
CA ARG A 34 10.74 -11.95 -3.34
C ARG A 34 9.74 -10.98 -2.73
N GLN A 35 9.64 -10.99 -1.40
CA GLN A 35 8.72 -10.19 -0.61
C GLN A 35 9.10 -8.70 -0.56
N TRP A 36 8.09 -7.84 -0.54
CA TRP A 36 8.25 -6.39 -0.44
C TRP A 36 7.01 -5.76 0.21
N VAL A 37 7.19 -4.55 0.74
CA VAL A 37 6.10 -3.70 1.24
C VAL A 37 6.14 -2.36 0.53
N ASP A 38 5.00 -1.92 0.03
CA ASP A 38 4.79 -0.60 -0.52
C ASP A 38 3.78 0.17 0.33
N ILE A 39 4.10 1.41 0.68
CA ILE A 39 3.29 2.26 1.55
C ILE A 39 3.10 3.62 0.89
N LYS A 40 1.89 3.89 0.42
CA LYS A 40 1.51 5.20 -0.12
C LYS A 40 0.83 6.04 0.95
N LEU A 41 1.35 7.23 1.19
CA LEU A 41 0.91 8.15 2.22
C LEU A 41 0.07 9.28 1.64
N PHE A 42 -1.05 9.58 2.29
CA PHE A 42 -1.97 10.64 1.92
C PHE A 42 -2.36 11.50 3.12
N ALA A 43 -2.83 12.72 2.84
CA ALA A 43 -3.51 13.56 3.82
C ALA A 43 -4.92 13.03 4.07
N LEU A 44 -5.30 12.90 5.34
CA LEU A 44 -6.69 12.62 5.71
C LEU A 44 -7.54 13.90 5.57
N PRO A 45 -8.62 13.90 4.77
CA PRO A 45 -9.50 15.04 4.65
C PRO A 45 -10.25 15.29 5.95
N GLU A 46 -10.40 16.56 6.33
CA GLU A 46 -11.10 16.94 7.56
C GLU A 46 -12.56 16.49 7.52
N GLY A 47 -13.03 15.88 8.61
CA GLY A 47 -14.43 15.45 8.75
C GLY A 47 -14.88 14.27 7.88
N ALA A 48 -14.05 13.74 6.97
CA ALA A 48 -14.40 12.58 6.17
C ALA A 48 -14.52 11.32 7.04
N GLY A 49 -15.59 10.54 6.93
CA GLY A 49 -15.70 9.23 7.58
C GLY A 49 -14.84 8.17 6.90
N ASP A 50 -14.57 7.05 7.59
CA ASP A 50 -13.65 6.02 7.09
C ASP A 50 -14.10 5.40 5.76
N ASP A 51 -15.40 5.15 5.58
CA ASP A 51 -15.97 4.67 4.31
C ASP A 51 -15.72 5.64 3.15
N ALA A 52 -15.86 6.95 3.40
CA ALA A 52 -15.56 7.98 2.40
C ALA A 52 -14.06 8.03 2.08
N VAL A 53 -13.19 7.83 3.08
CA VAL A 53 -11.73 7.73 2.88
C VAL A 53 -11.37 6.54 2.00
N LEU A 54 -11.96 5.37 2.26
CA LEU A 54 -11.76 4.18 1.42
C LEU A 54 -12.24 4.43 -0.02
N ALA A 55 -13.42 5.04 -0.19
CA ALA A 55 -13.95 5.36 -1.52
C ALA A 55 -13.05 6.36 -2.28
N MET A 56 -12.54 7.40 -1.60
CA MET A 56 -11.60 8.36 -2.19
C MET A 56 -10.28 7.69 -2.56
N LEU A 57 -9.77 6.79 -1.72
CA LEU A 57 -8.55 6.03 -2.01
C LEU A 57 -8.72 5.13 -3.23
N ILE A 58 -9.79 4.34 -3.30
CA ILE A 58 -10.09 3.45 -4.43
C ILE A 58 -10.24 4.24 -5.74
N GLY A 59 -10.84 5.43 -5.67
CA GLY A 59 -10.99 6.32 -6.81
C GLY A 59 -9.68 6.97 -7.28
N HIS A 60 -8.67 7.03 -6.41
CA HIS A 60 -7.43 7.74 -6.67
C HIS A 60 -6.54 7.02 -7.69
N ARG A 61 -5.89 7.76 -8.59
CA ARG A 61 -5.05 7.16 -9.65
C ARG A 61 -3.90 6.30 -9.11
N LEU A 62 -3.30 6.69 -7.98
CA LEU A 62 -2.21 5.94 -7.34
C LEU A 62 -2.67 4.64 -6.66
N TYR A 63 -3.97 4.42 -6.54
CA TYR A 63 -4.51 3.13 -6.12
C TYR A 63 -4.52 2.11 -7.27
N ARG A 64 -4.31 2.52 -8.52
CA ARG A 64 -4.41 1.63 -9.69
C ARG A 64 -3.09 0.95 -10.05
N ASP A 65 -2.23 0.72 -9.06
CA ASP A 65 -0.98 0.01 -9.29
C ASP A 65 -1.26 -1.47 -9.47
N SER A 66 -0.85 -2.03 -10.61
CA SER A 66 -1.03 -3.45 -10.89
C SER A 66 -0.05 -4.33 -10.13
N TYR A 67 1.10 -3.77 -9.73
CA TYR A 67 2.27 -4.46 -9.15
C TYR A 67 2.85 -5.61 -10.00
N ALA A 68 2.22 -5.98 -11.11
CA ALA A 68 2.59 -7.10 -11.97
C ALA A 68 3.57 -6.71 -13.10
N LEU A 69 3.63 -5.43 -13.46
CA LEU A 69 4.39 -4.94 -14.61
C LEU A 69 5.26 -3.75 -14.20
N GLY A 70 6.45 -3.66 -14.81
CA GLY A 70 7.34 -2.50 -14.68
C GLY A 70 6.66 -1.20 -15.15
N SER A 71 7.30 -0.06 -14.86
CA SER A 71 6.75 1.32 -14.87
C SER A 71 6.07 1.86 -16.14
N GLN A 72 5.89 1.08 -17.21
CA GLN A 72 5.42 1.58 -18.51
C GLN A 72 3.90 1.79 -18.63
N GLU A 73 3.08 1.19 -17.77
CA GLU A 73 1.60 1.30 -17.84
C GLU A 73 0.95 1.56 -16.47
N LYS A 74 1.64 2.27 -15.57
CA LYS A 74 1.10 2.60 -14.25
C LYS A 74 -0.12 3.52 -14.38
N HIS A 75 -1.15 3.24 -13.58
CA HIS A 75 -2.30 4.11 -13.28
C HIS A 75 -3.39 4.30 -14.36
N GLU A 76 -3.20 3.80 -15.59
CA GLU A 76 -4.21 3.93 -16.65
C GLU A 76 -5.15 2.71 -16.76
N ALA A 77 -4.67 1.53 -16.36
CA ALA A 77 -5.46 0.32 -16.42
C ALA A 77 -6.52 0.28 -15.30
N PRO A 78 -7.73 -0.26 -15.56
CA PRO A 78 -8.79 -0.40 -14.56
C PRO A 78 -8.54 -1.63 -13.66
N ILE A 79 -7.36 -1.71 -13.05
CA ILE A 79 -6.90 -2.81 -12.20
C ILE A 79 -6.15 -2.27 -10.98
N HIS A 80 -6.02 -3.13 -9.96
CA HIS A 80 -5.20 -2.88 -8.77
C HIS A 80 -4.76 -4.22 -8.16
N GLY A 81 -3.45 -4.39 -7.97
CA GLY A 81 -2.86 -5.67 -7.62
C GLY A 81 -3.41 -6.78 -8.51
N PRO A 82 -3.91 -7.89 -7.92
CA PRO A 82 -4.47 -8.98 -8.70
C PRO A 82 -5.89 -8.72 -9.23
N TYR A 83 -6.57 -7.66 -8.77
CA TYR A 83 -8.02 -7.48 -8.94
C TYR A 83 -8.38 -6.50 -10.05
N ARG A 84 -9.57 -6.69 -10.64
CA ARG A 84 -10.22 -5.69 -11.48
C ARG A 84 -10.72 -4.54 -10.61
N LEU A 85 -10.59 -3.29 -11.07
CA LEU A 85 -10.99 -2.13 -10.27
C LEU A 85 -12.50 -2.10 -9.98
N GLU A 86 -13.33 -2.62 -10.90
CA GLU A 86 -14.80 -2.63 -10.79
C GLU A 86 -15.35 -3.43 -9.59
N VAL A 87 -14.57 -4.36 -9.04
CA VAL A 87 -14.97 -5.15 -7.86
C VAL A 87 -14.44 -4.59 -6.54
N LEU A 88 -13.57 -3.58 -6.60
CA LEU A 88 -12.99 -2.94 -5.44
C LEU A 88 -13.92 -1.81 -5.00
N THR A 89 -14.53 -2.01 -3.84
CA THR A 89 -15.41 -1.02 -3.19
C THR A 89 -15.02 -0.91 -1.72
N SER A 90 -15.46 0.14 -1.02
CA SER A 90 -15.20 0.25 0.42
C SER A 90 -15.72 -0.96 1.21
N ALA A 91 -16.80 -1.60 0.75
CA ALA A 91 -17.35 -2.82 1.34
C ALA A 91 -16.45 -4.08 1.17
N ALA A 92 -15.45 -4.04 0.30
CA ALA A 92 -14.43 -5.09 0.18
C ALA A 92 -13.43 -5.06 1.36
N TYR A 93 -13.43 -3.98 2.14
CA TYR A 93 -12.57 -3.83 3.30
C TYR A 93 -13.31 -4.18 4.59
N SER A 94 -12.66 -4.97 5.43
CA SER A 94 -13.15 -5.28 6.77
C SER A 94 -12.28 -4.59 7.83
N PRO A 95 -12.87 -4.04 8.91
CA PRO A 95 -12.08 -3.55 10.03
C PRO A 95 -11.27 -4.69 10.63
N VAL A 96 -10.03 -4.41 10.99
CA VAL A 96 -9.11 -5.35 11.63
C VAL A 96 -8.43 -4.67 12.80
N SER A 97 -8.11 -5.43 13.85
CA SER A 97 -7.36 -4.87 14.97
C SER A 97 -5.91 -4.58 14.56
N ALA A 98 -5.27 -3.61 15.21
CA ALA A 98 -3.85 -3.34 14.99
C ALA A 98 -2.98 -4.56 15.34
N GLU A 99 -3.37 -5.32 16.38
CA GLU A 99 -2.68 -6.54 16.81
C GLU A 99 -2.76 -7.63 15.72
N ASP A 100 -3.94 -7.90 15.17
CA ASP A 100 -4.12 -8.92 14.13
C ASP A 100 -3.41 -8.54 12.83
N ALA A 101 -3.48 -7.26 12.43
CA ALA A 101 -2.78 -6.76 11.24
C ALA A 101 -1.26 -6.87 11.39
N GLU A 102 -0.72 -6.48 12.55
CA GLU A 102 0.71 -6.59 12.86
C GLU A 102 1.15 -8.06 12.90
N ALA A 103 0.40 -8.93 13.59
CA ALA A 103 0.72 -10.35 13.69
C ALA A 103 0.73 -11.04 12.31
N LEU A 104 -0.24 -10.72 11.46
CA LEU A 104 -0.29 -11.22 10.09
C LEU A 104 0.93 -10.77 9.30
N LEU A 105 1.25 -9.47 9.28
CA LEU A 105 2.36 -8.93 8.50
C LEU A 105 3.72 -9.39 9.02
N ARG A 106 3.89 -9.60 10.33
CA ARG A 106 5.12 -10.19 10.89
C ARG A 106 5.28 -11.65 10.46
N THR A 107 4.21 -12.43 10.56
CA THR A 107 4.21 -13.84 10.15
C THR A 107 4.51 -13.96 8.65
N TRP A 108 3.85 -13.14 7.85
CA TRP A 108 4.10 -13.07 6.41
C TRP A 108 5.54 -12.66 6.12
N ALA A 109 6.07 -11.60 6.74
CA ALA A 109 7.38 -11.06 6.40
C ALA A 109 8.56 -12.01 6.68
N GLU A 110 8.36 -13.01 7.53
CA GLU A 110 9.36 -14.05 7.84
C GLU A 110 9.03 -15.41 7.21
N TYR A 111 8.02 -15.47 6.33
CA TYR A 111 7.50 -16.72 5.78
C TYR A 111 8.53 -17.45 4.89
N GLU A 112 9.18 -16.76 3.96
CA GLU A 112 10.18 -17.40 3.08
C GLU A 112 11.52 -17.57 3.79
N VAL A 113 12.03 -16.48 4.36
CA VAL A 113 13.35 -16.38 4.97
C VAL A 113 13.26 -15.50 6.21
N PRO A 114 13.89 -15.88 7.34
CA PRO A 114 13.96 -14.99 8.51
C PRO A 114 14.60 -13.64 8.17
N LEU A 115 13.96 -12.55 8.59
CA LEU A 115 14.47 -11.21 8.35
C LEU A 115 15.76 -10.93 9.14
N PRO A 116 16.77 -10.29 8.54
CA PRO A 116 17.88 -9.67 9.27
C PRO A 116 17.39 -8.53 10.17
N ASP A 117 18.10 -8.27 11.27
CA ASP A 117 17.74 -7.23 12.26
C ASP A 117 17.53 -5.85 11.63
N ILE A 118 18.36 -5.46 10.65
CA ILE A 118 18.24 -4.17 9.96
C ILE A 118 16.88 -4.04 9.25
N GLN A 119 16.38 -5.11 8.62
CA GLN A 119 15.06 -5.10 7.96
C GLN A 119 13.92 -5.16 8.96
N ARG A 120 14.11 -5.85 10.11
CA ARG A 120 13.14 -5.82 11.21
C ARG A 120 12.98 -4.40 11.76
N ASP A 121 14.09 -3.70 11.99
CA ASP A 121 14.09 -2.31 12.46
C ASP A 121 13.46 -1.35 11.44
N GLU A 122 13.66 -1.61 10.15
CA GLU A 122 13.01 -0.86 9.07
C GLU A 122 11.49 -1.06 9.06
N LEU A 123 11.01 -2.30 9.13
CA LEU A 123 9.57 -2.59 9.23
C LEU A 123 8.97 -2.05 10.52
N GLU A 124 9.70 -2.13 11.63
CA GLU A 124 9.27 -1.57 12.91
C GLU A 124 9.01 -0.07 12.79
N ARG A 125 9.94 0.65 12.19
CA ARG A 125 9.86 2.10 12.01
C ARG A 125 8.81 2.50 11.01
N GLU A 126 8.79 1.87 9.83
CA GLU A 126 7.99 2.35 8.69
C GLU A 126 6.57 1.78 8.64
N LEU A 127 6.35 0.56 9.15
CA LEU A 127 5.08 -0.15 9.04
C LEU A 127 4.41 -0.39 10.40
N TYR A 128 5.06 -1.12 11.31
CA TYR A 128 4.41 -1.57 12.55
C TYR A 128 4.07 -0.40 13.49
N SER A 129 4.93 0.62 13.56
CA SER A 129 4.63 1.86 14.29
C SER A 129 3.35 2.54 13.79
N ARG A 130 3.10 2.54 12.47
CA ARG A 130 1.92 3.14 11.85
C ARG A 130 0.66 2.35 12.13
N ILE A 131 0.74 1.02 12.07
CA ILE A 131 -0.38 0.13 12.41
C ILE A 131 -0.86 0.40 13.84
N ARG A 132 0.07 0.51 14.79
CA ARG A 132 -0.27 0.77 16.20
C ARG A 132 -0.76 2.19 16.46
N ALA A 133 -0.33 3.16 15.66
CA ALA A 133 -0.76 4.56 15.77
C ALA A 133 -2.12 4.82 15.09
N ALA A 134 -2.52 3.97 14.15
CA ALA A 134 -3.76 4.14 13.40
C ALA A 134 -4.98 4.17 14.32
N SER A 135 -5.87 5.13 14.08
CA SER A 135 -7.16 5.22 14.75
C SER A 135 -8.11 4.12 14.28
N SER A 136 -7.99 3.71 13.02
CA SER A 136 -8.66 2.55 12.44
C SER A 136 -7.79 1.87 11.38
N CYS A 137 -7.94 0.56 11.28
CA CYS A 137 -7.22 -0.29 10.33
C CYS A 137 -8.23 -1.15 9.58
N TYR A 138 -8.06 -1.23 8.26
CA TYR A 138 -8.93 -1.96 7.35
C TYR A 138 -8.10 -2.90 6.51
N GLN A 139 -8.55 -4.14 6.34
CA GLN A 139 -7.91 -5.12 5.49
C GLN A 139 -8.78 -5.41 4.27
N LEU A 140 -8.17 -5.43 3.08
CA LEU A 140 -8.85 -5.91 1.88
C LEU A 140 -9.10 -7.41 2.01
N ALA A 141 -10.36 -7.83 1.88
CA ALA A 141 -10.70 -9.24 1.89
C ALA A 141 -10.12 -9.98 0.67
N ASN A 142 -9.88 -11.28 0.81
CA ASN A 142 -9.59 -12.11 -0.36
C ASN A 142 -10.87 -12.25 -1.21
N LEU A 143 -10.91 -11.56 -2.35
CA LEU A 143 -12.07 -11.54 -3.25
C LEU A 143 -12.14 -12.76 -4.18
N GLY A 144 -11.15 -13.66 -4.08
CA GLY A 144 -11.07 -14.90 -4.84
C GLY A 144 -10.68 -14.69 -6.31
N ARG A 145 -10.40 -15.79 -6.99
CA ARG A 145 -9.91 -15.77 -8.39
C ARG A 145 -10.90 -15.21 -9.40
N SER A 146 -12.20 -15.23 -9.11
CA SER A 146 -13.21 -14.62 -9.98
C SER A 146 -13.10 -13.10 -10.06
N ALA A 147 -12.49 -12.47 -9.05
CA ALA A 147 -12.24 -11.03 -9.01
C ALA A 147 -10.98 -10.62 -9.79
N TRP A 148 -10.14 -11.58 -10.18
CA TRP A 148 -8.85 -11.29 -10.81
C TRP A 148 -8.99 -10.75 -12.24
N HIS A 149 -7.99 -9.98 -12.68
CA HIS A 149 -7.77 -9.71 -14.10
C HIS A 149 -6.89 -10.80 -14.73
N ASP A 150 -6.63 -10.71 -16.04
CA ASP A 150 -5.95 -11.76 -16.84
C ASP A 150 -4.54 -12.12 -16.36
N TRP A 151 -3.89 -11.25 -15.57
CA TRP A 151 -2.57 -11.46 -14.99
C TRP A 151 -2.58 -11.44 -13.46
N GLY A 152 -3.76 -11.52 -12.83
CA GLY A 152 -3.89 -11.39 -11.37
C GLY A 152 -3.23 -12.51 -10.57
N GLY A 153 -2.83 -13.60 -11.22
CA GLY A 153 -2.06 -14.68 -10.59
C GLY A 153 -0.55 -14.44 -10.51
N VAL A 154 -0.05 -13.31 -11.01
CA VAL A 154 1.40 -13.00 -11.02
C VAL A 154 1.84 -12.42 -9.67
N VAL A 155 1.12 -11.43 -9.16
CA VAL A 155 1.47 -10.74 -7.91
C VAL A 155 1.02 -11.56 -6.72
N GLY A 156 1.91 -11.75 -5.74
CA GLY A 156 1.59 -12.48 -4.52
C GLY A 156 1.43 -13.97 -4.75
N SER A 157 2.07 -14.51 -5.78
CA SER A 157 1.89 -15.91 -6.21
C SER A 157 2.45 -16.92 -5.21
N SER A 158 3.45 -16.52 -4.42
CA SER A 158 4.16 -17.40 -3.47
C SER A 158 3.67 -17.23 -2.03
N THR A 159 3.49 -15.98 -1.59
CA THR A 159 3.21 -15.63 -0.19
C THR A 159 1.93 -14.83 0.01
N GLY A 160 1.29 -14.41 -1.08
CA GLY A 160 -0.01 -13.76 -1.07
C GLY A 160 0.04 -12.25 -1.36
N PHE A 161 -1.15 -11.68 -1.50
CA PHE A 161 -1.37 -10.25 -1.64
C PHE A 161 -2.12 -9.75 -0.40
N HIS A 162 -1.45 -8.95 0.40
CA HIS A 162 -2.00 -8.36 1.62
C HIS A 162 -2.11 -6.86 1.46
N GLU A 163 -3.29 -6.33 1.74
CA GLU A 163 -3.51 -4.90 1.68
C GLU A 163 -4.24 -4.40 2.92
N PHE A 164 -3.73 -3.28 3.43
CA PHE A 164 -4.29 -2.56 4.56
C PHE A 164 -4.45 -1.08 4.25
N VAL A 165 -5.50 -0.47 4.81
CA VAL A 165 -5.67 0.98 4.87
C VAL A 165 -5.63 1.40 6.33
N LEU A 166 -4.63 2.22 6.66
CA LEU A 166 -4.43 2.77 8.00
C LEU A 166 -4.92 4.21 8.01
N ILE A 167 -5.86 4.54 8.90
CA ILE A 167 -6.36 5.90 9.06
C ILE A 167 -5.91 6.39 10.44
N ASP A 168 -5.05 7.41 10.46
CA ASP A 168 -4.59 8.06 11.67
C ASP A 168 -5.19 9.47 11.76
N ARG A 169 -6.17 9.62 12.66
CA ARG A 169 -6.87 10.88 12.92
C ARG A 169 -6.02 11.86 13.73
N ALA A 170 -5.10 11.37 14.55
CA ALA A 170 -4.25 12.21 15.39
C ALA A 170 -3.23 12.98 14.55
N THR A 171 -2.72 12.36 13.48
CA THR A 171 -1.76 12.99 12.54
C THR A 171 -2.38 13.42 11.22
N ALA A 172 -3.70 13.25 11.05
CA ALA A 172 -4.44 13.50 9.82
C ALA A 172 -3.76 12.85 8.60
N SER A 173 -3.51 11.55 8.68
CA SER A 173 -2.87 10.77 7.62
C SER A 173 -3.63 9.49 7.28
N VAL A 174 -3.48 9.07 6.02
CA VAL A 174 -3.95 7.79 5.51
C VAL A 174 -2.76 7.08 4.89
N ALA A 175 -2.58 5.80 5.18
CA ALA A 175 -1.58 4.95 4.53
C ALA A 175 -2.27 3.78 3.82
N LEU A 176 -2.02 3.64 2.52
CA LEU A 176 -2.28 2.40 1.78
C LEU A 176 -1.04 1.54 1.87
N VAL A 177 -1.15 0.38 2.50
CA VAL A 177 -0.07 -0.59 2.66
C VAL A 177 -0.37 -1.78 1.78
N VAL A 178 0.55 -2.13 0.88
CA VAL A 178 0.54 -3.37 0.11
C VAL A 178 1.77 -4.18 0.49
N ALA A 179 1.57 -5.43 0.88
CA ALA A 179 2.62 -6.38 1.17
C ALA A 179 2.42 -7.61 0.29
N SER A 180 3.40 -7.91 -0.55
CA SER A 180 3.30 -9.00 -1.52
C SER A 180 4.67 -9.49 -1.98
N ASP A 181 4.67 -10.40 -2.94
CA ASP A 181 5.86 -10.96 -3.58
C ASP A 181 5.77 -10.90 -5.09
N ASP A 182 6.92 -10.81 -5.74
CA ASP A 182 7.08 -10.91 -7.20
C ASP A 182 7.11 -12.35 -7.70
#